data_AF-A0A2E3ZIZ7-F1
#
_entry.id   AF-A0A2E3ZIZ7-F1
#
_cell.length_a   1.000
_cell.length_b   1.000
_cell.length_c   1.000
_cell.angle_alpha   90.00
_cell.angle_beta   90.00
_cell.angle_gamma   90.00
#
_symmetry.space_group_name_H-M   'P 1'
#
loop_
_entity.id
_entity.type
_entity.pdbx_description
1 polymer ?
#
loop_
_entity_poly.entity_id
_entity_poly.type
_entity_poly.pdbx_seq_one_letter_code
_entity_poly.pdbx_strand_id
1 'polypeptide(L)'
;MRFGISENVHVSFDEDDRNDDFRVTITPAGSITDAPLVGLILLLIGMALTVMLIFKVTKNRMRIPVTIWLVVMGSVVSALYVYGIQMNLLFGTEGGTFIMGLLIVFASPKKRSGDTSDVPNRDIPVIDCPKCGQANPVSSDERPLRLKCGGCGRTLLIE
;
A
#
# COMPACT_ATOMS: atom_id res chain seq x y z
N MET A 1 -1.70 -25.27 12.39
CA MET A 1 -1.25 -23.86 12.41
C MET A 1 0.25 -23.82 12.63
N ARG A 2 0.96 -23.01 11.84
CA ARG A 2 2.41 -22.79 11.93
C ARG A 2 2.69 -21.49 12.68
N PHE A 3 3.45 -21.58 13.75
CA PHE A 3 3.94 -20.42 14.49
C PHE A 3 5.45 -20.54 14.66
N GLY A 4 6.19 -19.88 13.76
CA GLY A 4 7.65 -19.88 13.76
C GLY A 4 8.24 -21.29 13.61
N ILE A 5 8.68 -21.86 14.72
CA ILE A 5 9.29 -23.20 14.79
C ILE A 5 8.31 -24.32 15.15
N SER A 6 7.08 -23.98 15.54
CA SER A 6 6.08 -24.96 16.00
C SER A 6 4.97 -25.13 14.97
N GLU A 7 4.50 -26.37 14.83
CA GLU A 7 3.32 -26.71 14.05
C GLU A 7 2.34 -27.45 14.96
N ASN A 8 1.18 -26.84 15.19
CA ASN A 8 0.12 -27.41 16.02
C ASN A 8 -1.00 -27.94 15.13
N VAL A 9 -1.36 -29.20 15.29
CA VAL A 9 -2.52 -29.81 14.63
C VAL A 9 -3.62 -29.93 15.67
N HIS A 10 -4.74 -29.25 15.45
CA HIS A 10 -5.90 -29.34 16.33
C HIS A 10 -6.93 -30.23 15.64
N VAL A 11 -7.34 -31.30 16.32
CA VAL A 11 -8.43 -32.17 15.88
C VAL A 11 -9.61 -31.90 16.81
N SER A 12 -10.77 -31.54 16.26
CA SER A 12 -12.02 -31.36 16.99
C SER A 12 -12.96 -32.49 16.64
N PHE A 13 -13.53 -33.14 17.65
CA PHE A 13 -14.46 -34.26 17.48
C PHE A 13 -15.88 -33.82 17.82
N ASP A 14 -16.86 -34.33 17.08
CA ASP A 14 -18.25 -34.38 17.50
C ASP A 14 -18.45 -35.63 18.39
N GLU A 15 -19.35 -35.56 19.38
CA GLU A 15 -19.46 -36.54 20.49
C GLU A 15 -19.74 -38.01 20.10
N ASP A 16 -20.02 -38.29 18.83
CA ASP A 16 -20.50 -39.59 18.33
C ASP A 16 -19.40 -40.48 17.70
N ASP A 17 -18.19 -39.96 17.43
CA ASP A 17 -17.10 -40.67 16.70
C ASP A 17 -16.01 -41.27 17.63
N ARG A 18 -16.38 -41.63 18.85
CA ARG A 18 -15.42 -42.02 19.92
C ARG A 18 -14.76 -43.41 19.76
N ASN A 19 -14.98 -44.13 18.65
CA ASN A 19 -14.53 -45.51 18.48
C ASN A 19 -13.62 -45.77 17.27
N ASP A 20 -13.18 -44.74 16.56
CA ASP A 20 -12.28 -44.91 15.42
C ASP A 20 -10.81 -44.95 15.85
N ASP A 21 -10.08 -45.95 15.36
CA ASP A 21 -8.66 -46.16 15.65
C ASP A 21 -7.83 -45.13 14.85
N PHE A 22 -7.47 -44.01 15.50
CA PHE A 22 -6.83 -42.88 14.82
C PHE A 22 -5.35 -43.15 14.53
N ARG A 23 -5.04 -43.41 13.26
CA ARG A 23 -3.67 -43.48 12.78
C ARG A 23 -3.20 -42.11 12.29
N VAL A 24 -2.45 -41.40 13.13
CA VAL A 24 -1.74 -40.17 12.72
C VAL A 24 -0.57 -40.56 11.81
N THR A 25 -0.77 -40.48 10.50
CA THR A 25 0.34 -40.63 9.54
C THR A 25 1.04 -39.30 9.39
N ILE A 26 2.23 -39.19 9.96
CA ILE A 26 3.14 -38.06 9.71
C ILE A 26 3.69 -38.26 8.31
N THR A 27 3.16 -37.52 7.33
CA THR A 27 3.75 -37.48 5.99
C THR A 27 5.08 -36.72 6.10
N PRO A 28 6.23 -37.36 5.87
CA PRO A 28 7.51 -36.65 5.91
C PRO A 28 7.50 -35.56 4.84
N ALA A 29 8.05 -34.40 5.19
CA ALA A 29 8.23 -33.30 4.26
C ALA A 29 8.96 -33.79 3.00
N GLY A 30 8.28 -33.79 1.86
CA GLY A 30 8.85 -34.23 0.58
C GLY A 30 9.90 -33.25 0.04
N SER A 31 9.93 -32.03 0.59
CA SER A 31 10.82 -30.96 0.16
C SER A 31 11.35 -30.15 1.35
N ILE A 32 12.54 -29.57 1.19
CA ILE A 32 13.17 -28.69 2.21
C ILE A 32 12.32 -27.43 2.44
N THR A 33 11.54 -27.00 1.44
CA THR A 33 10.67 -25.83 1.52
C THR A 33 9.48 -26.02 2.45
N ASP A 34 9.03 -27.26 2.67
CA ASP A 34 7.91 -27.56 3.57
C ASP A 34 8.30 -27.47 5.05
N ALA A 35 9.60 -27.40 5.36
CA ALA A 35 10.05 -27.17 6.73
C ALA A 35 9.61 -25.77 7.20
N PRO A 36 9.00 -25.63 8.39
CA PRO A 36 8.37 -24.39 8.82
C PRO A 36 9.36 -23.21 8.86
N LEU A 37 10.55 -23.43 9.41
CA LEU A 37 11.58 -22.39 9.50
C LEU A 37 12.16 -22.01 8.14
N VAL A 38 12.42 -22.99 7.27
CA VAL A 38 12.96 -22.73 5.93
C VAL A 38 11.94 -21.99 5.07
N GLY A 39 10.69 -22.44 5.07
CA GLY A 39 9.62 -21.79 4.35
C GLY A 39 9.34 -20.37 4.85
N LEU A 40 9.45 -20.11 6.16
CA LEU A 40 9.36 -18.76 6.72
C LEU A 40 10.46 -17.84 6.18
N ILE A 41 11.71 -18.31 6.19
CA ILE A 41 12.85 -17.54 5.69
C ILE A 41 12.66 -17.24 4.19
N LEU A 42 12.26 -18.23 3.40
CA LEU A 42 12.02 -18.06 1.96
C LEU A 42 10.91 -17.05 1.67
N LEU A 43 9.80 -17.11 2.41
CA LEU A 43 8.70 -16.15 2.27
C LEU A 43 9.12 -14.72 2.65
N LEU A 44 9.91 -14.56 3.70
CA LEU A 44 10.43 -13.24 4.08
C LEU A 44 11.37 -12.67 3.02
N ILE A 45 12.25 -13.51 2.45
CA ILE A 45 13.15 -13.11 1.36
C ILE A 45 12.33 -12.72 0.12
N GLY A 46 11.35 -13.53 -0.27
CA GLY A 46 10.47 -13.25 -1.39
C GLY A 46 9.70 -11.93 -1.23
N MET A 47 9.16 -11.68 -0.03
CA MET A 47 8.41 -10.46 0.26
C MET A 47 9.33 -9.24 0.21
N ALA A 48 10.54 -9.35 0.78
CA ALA A 48 11.54 -8.30 0.69
C ALA A 48 11.91 -7.98 -0.77
N LEU A 49 12.09 -9.00 -1.60
CA LEU A 49 12.37 -8.83 -3.04
C LEU A 49 11.20 -8.18 -3.78
N THR A 50 9.98 -8.67 -3.56
CA THR A 50 8.73 -8.12 -4.12
C THR A 50 8.60 -6.63 -3.80
N VAL A 51 8.76 -6.26 -2.52
CA VAL A 51 8.71 -4.87 -2.07
C VAL A 51 9.82 -4.05 -2.71
N MET A 52 11.06 -4.53 -2.71
CA MET A 52 12.20 -3.82 -3.29
C MET A 52 12.00 -3.55 -4.79
N LEU A 53 11.58 -4.55 -5.55
CA LEU A 53 11.35 -4.43 -7.00
C LEU A 53 10.21 -3.46 -7.30
N ILE A 54 9.08 -3.60 -6.61
CA ILE A 54 7.92 -2.71 -6.81
C ILE A 54 8.28 -1.27 -6.45
N PHE A 55 8.98 -1.03 -5.35
CA PHE A 55 9.40 0.32 -4.95
C PHE A 55 10.38 0.93 -5.96
N LYS A 56 11.27 0.12 -6.54
CA LYS A 56 12.19 0.57 -7.60
C LYS A 56 11.42 1.06 -8.83
N VAL A 57 10.35 0.37 -9.23
CA VAL A 57 9.48 0.79 -10.35
C VAL A 57 8.62 2.01 -9.96
N THR A 58 8.18 2.11 -8.70
CA THR A 58 7.29 3.19 -8.21
C THR A 58 8.04 4.50 -7.91
N LYS A 59 9.33 4.63 -8.23
CA LYS A 59 10.14 5.83 -7.90
C LYS A 59 9.51 7.15 -8.35
N ASN A 60 8.86 7.16 -9.52
CA ASN A 60 8.26 8.35 -10.16
C ASN A 60 6.72 8.37 -10.16
N ARG A 61 6.06 7.41 -9.49
CA ARG A 61 4.60 7.25 -9.44
C ARG A 61 4.08 7.48 -8.01
N MET A 62 2.77 7.65 -7.85
CA MET A 62 2.18 7.71 -6.50
C MET A 62 2.36 6.37 -5.77
N ARG A 63 2.96 6.41 -4.58
CA ARG A 63 3.28 5.21 -3.78
C ARG A 63 2.11 4.68 -2.96
N ILE A 64 1.16 5.55 -2.61
CA ILE A 64 0.02 5.26 -1.72
C ILE A 64 -0.78 4.01 -2.14
N PRO A 65 -1.30 3.88 -3.38
CA PRO A 65 -2.13 2.72 -3.74
C PRO A 65 -1.34 1.40 -3.67
N VAL A 66 -0.06 1.46 -4.05
CA VAL A 66 0.84 0.31 -4.09
C VAL A 66 1.23 -0.13 -2.68
N THR A 67 1.47 0.82 -1.76
CA THR A 67 1.76 0.51 -0.36
C THR A 67 0.56 -0.12 0.34
N ILE A 68 -0.65 0.36 0.08
CA ILE A 68 -1.87 -0.22 0.66
C ILE A 68 -2.03 -1.67 0.17
N TRP A 69 -1.87 -1.90 -1.14
CA TRP A 69 -1.93 -3.24 -1.72
C TRP A 69 -0.92 -4.21 -1.10
N LEU A 70 0.34 -3.80 -0.99
CA LEU A 70 1.40 -4.63 -0.41
C LEU A 70 1.15 -4.98 1.05
N VAL A 71 0.64 -4.04 1.85
CA VAL A 71 0.31 -4.29 3.27
C VAL A 71 -0.85 -5.27 3.39
N VAL A 72 -1.93 -5.06 2.63
CA VAL A 72 -3.11 -5.95 2.65
C VAL A 72 -2.71 -7.35 2.22
N MET A 73 -2.08 -7.49 1.05
CA MET A 73 -1.71 -8.80 0.53
C MET A 73 -0.60 -9.47 1.32
N GLY A 74 0.36 -8.70 1.86
CA GLY A 74 1.38 -9.23 2.77
C GLY A 74 0.77 -9.81 4.05
N SER A 75 -0.26 -9.15 4.60
CA SER A 75 -0.99 -9.67 5.77
C SER A 75 -1.74 -10.96 5.46
N VAL A 76 -2.34 -11.06 4.27
CA VAL A 76 -3.03 -12.26 3.80
C VAL A 76 -2.06 -13.43 3.65
N VAL A 77 -0.91 -13.22 2.99
CA VAL A 77 0.13 -14.27 2.84
C VAL A 77 0.63 -14.72 4.21
N SER A 78 0.83 -13.79 5.14
CA SER A 78 1.26 -14.12 6.51
C SER A 78 0.21 -14.95 7.25
N ALA A 79 -1.07 -14.61 7.13
CA ALA A 79 -2.16 -15.40 7.72
C ALA A 79 -2.22 -16.81 7.11
N LEU A 80 -2.12 -16.94 5.79
CA LEU A 80 -2.11 -18.23 5.11
C LEU A 80 -0.92 -19.11 5.54
N TYR A 81 0.24 -18.51 5.77
CA TYR A 81 1.39 -19.21 6.34
C TYR A 81 1.07 -19.74 7.74
N VAL A 82 0.46 -18.91 8.61
CA VAL A 82 0.04 -19.31 9.96
C VAL A 82 -1.00 -20.44 9.93
N TYR A 83 -1.90 -20.45 8.96
CA TYR A 83 -2.86 -21.55 8.80
C TYR A 83 -2.20 -22.88 8.39
N GLY A 84 -0.94 -22.86 7.93
CA GLY A 84 -0.24 -24.07 7.52
C GLY A 84 -0.61 -24.53 6.10
N ILE A 85 -1.01 -23.58 5.24
CA ILE A 85 -1.28 -23.87 3.83
C ILE A 85 0.00 -24.37 3.13
N GLN A 86 -0.18 -25.19 2.09
CA GLN A 86 0.92 -25.75 1.31
C GLN A 86 1.81 -24.65 0.71
N MET A 87 3.14 -24.84 0.77
CA MET A 87 4.12 -23.82 0.37
C MET A 87 4.03 -23.42 -1.11
N ASN A 88 3.72 -24.37 -2.00
CA ASN A 88 3.54 -24.08 -3.43
C ASN A 88 2.42 -23.05 -3.69
N LEU A 89 1.33 -23.11 -2.91
CA LEU A 89 0.23 -22.15 -3.01
C LEU A 89 0.63 -20.79 -2.45
N LEU A 90 1.45 -20.76 -1.40
CA LEU A 90 1.97 -19.52 -0.80
C LEU A 90 2.88 -18.78 -1.78
N PHE A 91 3.82 -19.47 -2.44
CA PHE A 91 4.66 -18.88 -3.48
C PHE A 91 3.85 -18.41 -4.70
N GLY A 92 2.81 -19.16 -5.09
CA GLY A 92 1.89 -18.73 -6.14
C GLY A 92 1.14 -17.45 -5.76
N THR A 93 0.66 -17.37 -4.52
CA THR A 93 -0.01 -16.17 -3.99
C THR A 93 0.95 -15.00 -3.99
N GLU A 94 2.14 -15.15 -3.42
CA GLU A 94 3.19 -14.15 -3.39
C GLU A 94 3.55 -13.65 -4.80
N GLY A 95 3.76 -14.54 -5.75
CA GLY A 95 3.98 -14.18 -7.16
C GLY A 95 2.80 -13.39 -7.75
N GLY A 96 1.57 -13.79 -7.43
CA GLY A 96 0.36 -13.04 -7.80
C GLY A 96 0.31 -11.64 -7.19
N THR A 97 0.73 -11.47 -5.93
CA THR A 97 0.81 -10.15 -5.28
C THR A 97 1.79 -9.23 -5.99
N PHE A 98 2.91 -9.78 -6.45
CA PHE A 98 3.92 -9.05 -7.22
C PHE A 98 3.36 -8.60 -8.58
N ILE A 99 2.74 -9.51 -9.34
CA ILE A 99 2.15 -9.21 -10.65
C ILE A 99 1.05 -8.14 -10.53
N MET A 100 0.13 -8.31 -9.59
CA MET A 100 -0.93 -7.32 -9.35
C MET A 100 -0.36 -5.99 -8.86
N GLY A 101 0.66 -6.03 -8.01
CA GLY A 101 1.40 -4.83 -7.60
C GLY A 101 1.97 -4.07 -8.80
N LEU A 102 2.55 -4.77 -9.77
CA LEU A 102 3.03 -4.15 -11.01
C LEU A 102 1.88 -3.51 -11.80
N LEU A 103 0.75 -4.21 -11.98
CA LEU A 103 -0.41 -3.66 -12.70
C LEU A 103 -0.93 -2.36 -12.05
N ILE A 104 -0.99 -2.34 -10.71
CA ILE A 104 -1.36 -1.15 -9.94
C ILE A 104 -0.36 -0.02 -10.16
N VAL A 105 0.95 -0.31 -10.17
CA VAL A 105 1.98 0.70 -10.46
C VAL A 105 1.84 1.28 -11.87
N PHE A 106 1.53 0.44 -12.86
CA PHE A 106 1.33 0.88 -14.25
C PHE A 106 0.09 1.76 -14.39
N ALA A 107 -1.01 1.41 -13.71
CA ALA A 107 -2.24 2.20 -13.67
C ALA A 107 -2.12 3.46 -12.80
N SER A 108 -1.22 3.48 -11.82
CA SER A 108 -1.05 4.60 -10.89
C SER A 108 -0.53 5.85 -11.59
N PRO A 109 -1.10 7.05 -11.37
CA PRO A 109 -0.62 8.27 -12.01
C PRO A 109 0.81 8.61 -11.58
N LYS A 110 1.54 9.32 -12.46
CA LYS A 110 2.84 9.87 -12.10
C LYS A 110 2.67 10.81 -10.91
N LYS A 111 3.61 10.78 -9.98
CA LYS A 111 3.57 11.67 -8.81
C LYS A 111 3.57 13.10 -9.38
N ARG A 112 2.49 13.86 -9.19
CA ARG A 112 2.56 15.32 -9.31
C ARG A 112 3.53 15.74 -8.22
N SER A 113 4.82 15.85 -8.57
CA SER A 113 5.73 16.76 -7.88
C SER A 113 4.95 18.06 -7.73
N GLY A 114 5.02 18.71 -6.57
CA GLY A 114 4.34 19.98 -6.31
C GLY A 114 4.86 21.08 -7.22
N ASP A 115 4.58 20.96 -8.50
CA ASP A 115 4.51 22.05 -9.42
C ASP A 115 3.04 22.45 -9.41
N THR A 116 2.79 23.49 -8.65
CA THR A 116 1.60 24.31 -8.70
C THR A 116 1.51 25.03 -10.07
N SER A 117 1.85 24.35 -11.16
CA SER A 117 1.84 24.82 -12.55
C SER A 117 0.80 24.08 -13.41
N ASP A 118 0.19 23.02 -12.86
CA ASP A 118 -0.98 22.35 -13.46
C ASP A 118 -2.28 22.73 -12.71
N VAL A 119 -2.27 23.92 -12.10
CA VAL A 119 -3.44 24.79 -12.18
C VAL A 119 -3.45 25.23 -13.64
N PRO A 120 -4.56 25.11 -14.40
CA PRO A 120 -4.61 25.71 -15.73
C PRO A 120 -4.07 27.14 -15.58
N ASN A 121 -3.19 27.59 -16.47
CA ASN A 121 -2.69 28.96 -16.54
C ASN A 121 -3.85 29.94 -16.74
N ARG A 122 -4.70 30.05 -15.73
CA ARG A 122 -5.47 31.22 -15.42
C ARG A 122 -4.38 32.12 -14.88
N ASP A 123 -3.93 33.04 -15.71
CA ASP A 123 -3.18 34.20 -15.26
C ASP A 123 -4.07 34.91 -14.23
N ILE A 124 -4.09 34.42 -12.99
CA ILE A 124 -4.85 35.00 -11.90
C ILE A 124 -4.16 36.33 -11.64
N PRO A 125 -4.79 37.47 -11.93
CA PRO A 125 -4.13 38.75 -11.76
C PRO A 125 -3.78 38.92 -10.28
N VAL A 126 -2.55 39.32 -10.01
CA VAL A 126 -2.03 39.55 -8.65
C VAL A 126 -1.94 41.05 -8.46
N ILE A 127 -2.41 41.55 -7.31
CA ILE A 127 -2.30 42.95 -6.94
C ILE A 127 -1.44 43.11 -5.69
N ASP A 128 -0.49 44.04 -5.75
CA ASP A 128 0.36 44.36 -4.61
C ASP A 128 -0.37 45.27 -3.63
N CYS A 129 -0.29 44.95 -2.34
CA CYS A 129 -0.86 45.79 -1.31
C CYS A 129 -0.03 47.10 -1.19
N PRO A 130 -0.63 48.30 -1.33
CA PRO A 130 0.12 49.57 -1.26
C PRO A 130 0.70 49.86 0.13
N LYS A 131 0.28 49.14 1.17
CA LYS A 131 0.77 49.34 2.54
C LYS A 131 1.94 48.41 2.91
N CYS A 132 1.93 47.16 2.44
CA CYS A 132 2.89 46.14 2.87
C CYS A 132 3.60 45.42 1.71
N GLY A 133 3.31 45.78 0.46
CA GLY A 133 3.92 45.18 -0.73
C GLY A 133 3.59 43.71 -0.96
N GLN A 134 2.66 43.14 -0.19
CA GLN A 134 2.28 41.73 -0.32
C GLN A 134 1.40 41.55 -1.54
N ALA A 135 1.81 40.68 -2.46
CA ALA A 135 1.03 40.25 -3.60
C ALA A 135 -0.19 39.42 -3.15
N ASN A 136 -1.40 39.86 -3.51
CA ASN A 136 -2.66 39.15 -3.22
C ASN A 136 -3.34 38.71 -4.53
N PRO A 137 -3.67 37.42 -4.69
CA PRO A 137 -4.32 36.92 -5.90
C PRO A 137 -5.80 37.35 -5.99
N VAL A 138 -6.25 37.73 -7.18
CA VAL A 138 -7.63 38.15 -7.46
C VAL A 138 -8.41 36.97 -8.02
N SER A 139 -9.25 36.33 -7.19
CA SER A 139 -9.95 35.10 -7.55
C SER A 139 -11.25 35.29 -8.35
N SER A 140 -11.69 36.53 -8.59
CA SER A 140 -12.96 36.85 -9.28
C SER A 140 -12.82 38.02 -10.25
N ASP A 141 -13.45 37.90 -11.41
CA ASP A 141 -13.57 38.95 -12.42
C ASP A 141 -14.80 39.84 -12.23
N GLU A 142 -15.69 39.48 -11.30
CA GLU A 142 -16.89 40.27 -10.99
C GLU A 142 -16.52 41.50 -10.14
N ARG A 143 -16.85 42.69 -10.64
CA ARG A 143 -16.59 43.99 -10.00
C ARG A 143 -17.89 44.55 -9.39
N PRO A 144 -17.86 45.20 -8.22
CA PRO A 144 -16.70 45.51 -7.37
C PRO A 144 -16.28 44.32 -6.46
N LEU A 145 -14.98 44.07 -6.35
CA LEU A 145 -14.43 43.00 -5.52
C LEU A 145 -13.80 43.55 -4.23
N ARG A 146 -14.15 42.94 -3.09
CA ARG A 146 -13.57 43.24 -1.77
C ARG A 146 -12.75 42.05 -1.29
N LEU A 147 -11.43 42.22 -1.19
CA LEU A 147 -10.51 41.18 -0.73
C LEU A 147 -9.68 41.66 0.45
N LYS A 148 -9.36 40.77 1.39
CA LYS A 148 -8.47 41.10 2.51
C LYS A 148 -7.03 40.79 2.12
N CYS A 149 -6.12 41.72 2.41
CA CYS A 149 -4.70 41.47 2.26
C CYS A 149 -4.23 40.39 3.24
N GLY A 150 -3.56 39.35 2.73
CA GLY A 150 -3.02 38.26 3.56
C GLY A 150 -1.91 38.69 4.52
N GLY A 151 -1.23 39.81 4.23
CA GLY A 151 -0.15 40.35 5.06
C GLY A 151 -0.64 41.28 6.17
N CYS A 152 -1.30 42.39 5.81
CA CYS A 152 -1.68 43.45 6.77
C CYS A 152 -3.16 43.46 7.18
N GLY A 153 -3.98 42.54 6.66
CA GLY A 153 -5.39 42.40 7.01
C GLY A 153 -6.32 43.52 6.52
N ARG A 154 -5.80 44.53 5.79
CA ARG A 154 -6.62 45.60 5.22
C ARG A 154 -7.46 45.10 4.05
N THR A 155 -8.66 45.67 3.92
CA THR A 155 -9.54 45.42 2.77
C THR A 155 -9.06 46.21 1.56
N LEU A 156 -8.75 45.51 0.47
CA LEU A 156 -8.48 46.04 -0.85
C LEU A 156 -9.81 46.02 -1.63
N LEU A 157 -10.16 47.19 -2.20
CA LEU A 157 -11.31 47.35 -3.09
C LEU A 157 -10.77 47.42 -4.51
N ILE A 158 -11.32 46.58 -5.39
CA ILE A 158 -11.05 46.63 -6.82
C ILE A 158 -12.36 47.01 -7.52
N GLU A 159 -12.35 48.17 -8.17
CA GLU A 159 -13.42 48.65 -9.05
C GLU A 159 -13.28 48.15 -10.48
#